data_AF-A0A957MUE3-F1
#
_entry.id   AF-A0A957MUE3-F1
#
_cell.length_a   1.000
_cell.length_b   1.000
_cell.length_c   1.000
_cell.angle_alpha   90.00
_cell.angle_beta   90.00
_cell.angle_gamma   90.00
#
_symmetry.space_group_name_H-M   'P 1'
#
loop_
_entity.id
_entity.type
_entity.pdbx_description
1 polymer ?
#
loop_
_entity_poly.entity_id
_entity_poly.type
_entity_poly.pdbx_seq_one_letter_code
_entity_poly.pdbx_strand_id
1 'polypeptide(L)'
;MAIRGPHITTAQWLGRTLLIWLIELMTVIVVAAALGGVQLAGLWPAVQFTAFVGILNALLWPVLARLTLPFLVFSFGFFTFILNGLIFWIGGQFVPGIHFNNYGYALIAAVVVTVANTTISGLLTIDEDASFYRSVLQRATRRMAGRRPPRRYPGILFLEIDGLSEPVLRHALATGHMPALAHLLESGSHELSAWETDLSSQTGAAQAGILHGNNFNIPAFRWVEKGENSRVVSSFGLRDAEAIEERISNGNGLLWRNGCSRANLFTGDAADVMLTYSRATSVAKLYTPSYFAFFANPYNFVRTLSLMAVDMVREVRERWHQERLDIRPRLSERRRGLYPILRAATAVLLRDVTVDTLITDVLQCDADVIYTTLSA
;
A
#
# COMPACT_ATOMS: atom_id res chain seq x y z
N MET A 1 8.89 -21.18 16.56
CA MET A 1 8.00 -22.05 15.76
C MET A 1 7.94 -21.45 14.36
N ALA A 2 8.59 -22.05 13.36
CA ALA A 2 8.64 -21.47 12.02
C ALA A 2 7.27 -21.63 11.34
N ILE A 3 6.58 -20.51 11.11
CA ILE A 3 5.34 -20.49 10.32
C ILE A 3 5.72 -20.88 8.89
N ARG A 4 5.64 -22.19 8.58
CA ARG A 4 5.74 -22.70 7.22
C ARG A 4 4.44 -22.33 6.52
N GLY A 5 4.41 -21.14 5.91
CA GLY A 5 3.35 -20.78 4.98
C GLY A 5 3.25 -21.82 3.86
N PRO A 6 2.08 -21.96 3.21
CA PRO A 6 1.84 -23.01 2.23
C PRO A 6 2.90 -22.97 1.12
N HIS A 7 3.62 -24.07 0.96
CA HIS A 7 4.54 -24.26 -0.15
C HIS A 7 3.71 -24.47 -1.42
N ILE A 8 3.63 -23.45 -2.28
CA ILE A 8 3.06 -23.60 -3.62
C ILE A 8 3.97 -24.58 -4.37
N THR A 9 3.40 -25.68 -4.84
CA THR A 9 4.17 -26.65 -5.64
C THR A 9 4.54 -26.03 -6.99
N THR A 10 5.63 -26.47 -7.61
CA THR A 10 6.03 -26.01 -8.95
C THR A 10 4.91 -26.20 -9.98
N ALA A 11 4.12 -27.27 -9.84
CA ALA A 11 2.94 -27.53 -10.65
C ALA A 11 1.82 -26.50 -10.44
N GLN A 12 1.55 -26.09 -9.19
CA GLN A 12 0.58 -25.03 -8.89
C GLN A 12 1.04 -23.67 -9.41
N TRP A 13 2.34 -23.37 -9.33
CA TRP A 13 2.88 -22.14 -9.90
C TRP A 13 2.72 -22.11 -11.43
N LEU A 14 3.14 -23.18 -12.12
CA LEU A 14 2.99 -23.30 -13.57
C LEU A 14 1.53 -23.23 -14.02
N GLY A 15 0.62 -23.93 -13.33
CA GLY A 15 -0.81 -23.91 -13.63
C GLY A 15 -1.41 -22.51 -13.49
N ARG A 16 -1.00 -21.76 -12.45
CA ARG A 16 -1.44 -20.36 -12.25
C ARG A 16 -0.92 -19.44 -13.34
N THR A 17 0.38 -19.50 -13.66
CA THR A 17 0.96 -18.67 -14.73
C THR A 17 0.30 -18.94 -16.08
N LEU A 18 0.02 -20.20 -16.38
CA LEU A 18 -0.66 -20.59 -17.62
C LEU A 18 -2.11 -20.10 -17.65
N LEU A 19 -2.83 -20.15 -16.53
CA LEU A 19 -4.18 -19.63 -16.41
C LEU A 19 -4.23 -18.12 -16.63
N ILE A 20 -3.34 -17.36 -16.00
CA ILE A 20 -3.23 -15.90 -16.15
C ILE A 20 -2.92 -15.54 -17.61
N TRP A 21 -1.95 -16.23 -18.20
CA TRP A 21 -1.58 -16.02 -19.60
C TRP A 21 -2.74 -16.32 -20.56
N LEU A 22 -3.52 -17.37 -20.29
CA LEU A 22 -4.72 -17.69 -21.07
C LEU A 22 -5.80 -16.62 -20.93
N ILE A 23 -6.01 -16.09 -19.71
CA ILE A 23 -6.96 -15.00 -19.47
C ILE A 23 -6.52 -13.75 -20.23
N GLU A 24 -5.24 -13.40 -20.18
CA GLU A 24 -4.69 -12.24 -20.89
C GLU A 24 -4.85 -12.40 -22.42
N LEU A 25 -4.54 -13.60 -22.95
CA LEU A 25 -4.74 -13.93 -24.36
C LEU A 25 -6.20 -13.77 -24.79
N MET A 26 -7.13 -14.35 -24.02
CA MET A 26 -8.56 -14.26 -24.31
C MET A 26 -9.03 -12.80 -24.27
N THR A 27 -8.52 -12.01 -23.33
CA THR A 27 -8.89 -10.61 -23.19
C THR A 27 -8.37 -9.79 -24.37
N VAL A 28 -7.13 -10.01 -24.83
CA VAL A 28 -6.60 -9.35 -26.03
C VAL A 28 -7.44 -9.66 -27.26
N ILE A 29 -7.85 -10.92 -27.45
CA ILE A 29 -8.71 -11.32 -28.58
C ILE A 29 -10.06 -10.60 -28.53
N VAL A 30 -10.71 -10.58 -27.36
CA VAL A 30 -12.00 -9.90 -27.17
C VAL A 30 -11.87 -8.39 -27.42
N VAL A 31 -10.81 -7.77 -26.90
CA VAL A 31 -10.53 -6.35 -27.09
C VAL A 31 -10.27 -6.02 -28.56
N ALA A 32 -9.51 -6.85 -29.27
CA ALA A 32 -9.26 -6.67 -30.70
C ALA A 32 -10.54 -6.81 -31.53
N ALA A 33 -11.44 -7.74 -31.16
CA ALA A 33 -12.74 -7.88 -31.82
C ALA A 33 -13.70 -6.73 -31.51
N ALA A 34 -13.65 -6.18 -30.30
CA ALA A 34 -14.53 -5.10 -29.86
C ALA A 34 -14.07 -3.71 -30.32
N LEU A 35 -12.76 -3.49 -30.47
CA LEU A 35 -12.18 -2.22 -30.89
C LEU A 35 -11.87 -2.24 -32.39
N GLY A 36 -12.68 -1.53 -33.19
CA GLY A 36 -12.44 -1.38 -34.64
C GLY A 36 -11.12 -0.71 -35.04
N GLY A 37 -10.31 -0.25 -34.08
CA GLY A 37 -8.97 0.31 -34.29
C GLY A 37 -7.80 -0.63 -33.99
N VAL A 38 -8.08 -1.90 -33.68
CA VAL A 38 -7.08 -2.94 -33.39
C VAL A 38 -7.22 -4.04 -34.44
N GLN A 39 -6.21 -4.19 -35.28
CA GLN A 39 -6.19 -5.24 -36.29
C GLN A 39 -5.48 -6.46 -35.72
N LEU A 40 -6.15 -7.61 -35.76
CA LEU A 40 -5.61 -8.90 -35.33
C LEU A 40 -5.79 -9.92 -36.46
N ALA A 41 -4.68 -10.36 -37.05
CA ALA A 41 -4.70 -11.25 -38.22
C ALA A 41 -5.04 -12.72 -37.89
N GLY A 42 -5.12 -13.09 -36.61
CA GLY A 42 -5.54 -14.41 -36.16
C GLY A 42 -5.11 -14.75 -34.72
N LEU A 43 -5.29 -16.01 -34.34
CA LEU A 43 -4.93 -16.50 -33.00
C LEU A 43 -3.42 -16.52 -32.76
N TRP A 44 -2.62 -16.84 -33.77
CA TRP A 44 -1.17 -16.95 -33.63
C TRP A 44 -0.48 -15.61 -33.32
N PRO A 45 -0.81 -14.51 -34.03
CA PRO A 45 -0.36 -13.17 -33.62
C PRO A 45 -0.79 -12.78 -32.19
N ALA A 46 -2.00 -13.17 -31.75
CA ALA A 46 -2.45 -12.89 -30.38
C ALA A 46 -1.56 -13.59 -29.34
N VAL A 47 -1.25 -14.87 -29.56
CA VAL A 47 -0.34 -15.65 -28.71
C VAL A 47 1.05 -15.00 -28.65
N GLN A 48 1.60 -14.63 -29.80
CA GLN A 48 2.91 -13.97 -29.87
C GLN A 48 2.91 -12.63 -29.16
N PHE A 49 1.84 -11.85 -29.29
CA PHE A 49 1.70 -10.56 -28.63
C PHE A 49 1.57 -10.67 -27.12
N THR A 50 0.68 -11.54 -26.62
CA THR A 50 0.53 -11.76 -25.18
C THR A 50 1.85 -12.26 -24.57
N ALA A 51 2.56 -13.18 -25.25
CA ALA A 51 3.88 -13.62 -24.81
C ALA A 51 4.91 -12.47 -24.81
N PHE A 52 4.94 -11.65 -25.87
CA PHE A 52 5.85 -10.52 -25.97
C PHE A 52 5.59 -9.47 -24.88
N VAL A 53 4.33 -9.08 -24.69
CA VAL A 53 3.91 -8.15 -23.63
C VAL A 53 4.25 -8.70 -22.25
N GLY A 54 4.01 -9.99 -21.99
CA GLY A 54 4.38 -10.64 -20.74
C GLY A 54 5.89 -10.61 -20.47
N ILE A 55 6.71 -10.91 -21.48
CA ILE A 55 8.19 -10.83 -21.38
C ILE A 55 8.64 -9.39 -21.16
N LEU A 56 8.07 -8.45 -21.91
CA LEU A 56 8.41 -7.03 -21.83
C LEU A 56 8.04 -6.47 -20.45
N ASN A 57 6.89 -6.86 -19.90
CA ASN A 57 6.53 -6.56 -18.52
C ASN A 57 7.52 -7.17 -17.52
N ALA A 58 7.90 -8.44 -17.67
CA ALA A 58 8.85 -9.08 -16.78
C ALA A 58 10.25 -8.43 -16.79
N LEU A 59 10.70 -7.91 -17.94
CA LEU A 59 12.02 -7.31 -18.12
C LEU A 59 12.05 -5.80 -17.87
N LEU A 60 11.10 -5.06 -18.44
CA LEU A 60 11.08 -3.59 -18.36
C LEU A 60 10.48 -3.09 -17.07
N TRP A 61 9.48 -3.77 -16.49
CA TRP A 61 8.80 -3.26 -15.30
C TRP A 61 9.76 -2.95 -14.13
N PRO A 62 10.73 -3.81 -13.76
CA PRO A 62 11.67 -3.51 -12.69
C PRO A 62 12.47 -2.22 -12.91
N VAL A 63 12.74 -1.88 -14.18
CA VAL A 63 13.46 -0.67 -14.57
C VAL A 63 12.51 0.52 -14.63
N LEU A 64 11.35 0.35 -15.27
CA LEU A 64 10.32 1.38 -15.44
C LEU A 64 9.81 1.83 -14.09
N ALA A 65 9.39 0.93 -13.21
CA ALA A 65 8.89 1.28 -11.87
C ALA A 65 9.91 2.08 -11.06
N ARG A 66 11.21 1.79 -11.20
CA ARG A 66 12.28 2.56 -10.55
C ARG A 66 12.39 3.98 -11.10
N LEU A 67 12.28 4.15 -12.41
CA LEU A 67 12.40 5.45 -13.08
C LEU A 67 11.13 6.30 -12.93
N THR A 68 9.96 5.66 -12.99
CA THR A 68 8.65 6.33 -13.08
C THR A 68 7.98 6.50 -11.73
N LEU A 69 8.53 5.93 -10.65
CA LEU A 69 8.05 6.06 -9.26
C LEU A 69 7.57 7.47 -8.89
N PRO A 70 8.33 8.56 -9.14
CA PRO A 70 7.90 9.91 -8.78
C PRO A 70 6.61 10.30 -9.49
N PHE A 71 6.50 9.93 -10.77
CA PHE A 71 5.34 10.21 -11.61
C PHE A 71 4.15 9.32 -11.27
N LEU A 72 4.39 8.06 -10.87
CA LEU A 72 3.35 7.14 -10.42
C LEU A 72 2.67 7.67 -9.16
N VAL A 73 3.45 8.12 -8.18
CA VAL A 73 2.92 8.72 -6.94
C VAL A 73 2.20 10.04 -7.25
N PHE A 74 2.81 10.92 -8.06
CA PHE A 74 2.22 12.22 -8.38
C PHE A 74 0.92 12.11 -9.20
N SER A 75 0.83 11.14 -10.09
CA SER A 75 -0.34 10.91 -10.94
C SER A 75 -1.47 10.12 -10.26
N PHE A 76 -1.36 9.83 -8.95
CA PHE A 76 -2.23 8.89 -8.24
C PHE A 76 -2.40 7.56 -8.99
N GLY A 77 -1.30 7.18 -9.63
CA GLY A 77 -1.18 5.99 -10.39
C GLY A 77 -1.79 5.93 -11.79
N PHE A 78 -2.43 7.01 -12.24
CA PHE A 78 -2.94 7.09 -13.61
C PHE A 78 -1.84 6.89 -14.68
N PHE A 79 -0.60 7.22 -14.34
CA PHE A 79 0.54 7.07 -15.24
C PHE A 79 0.87 5.62 -15.61
N THR A 80 0.43 4.60 -14.86
CA THR A 80 0.62 3.20 -15.32
C THR A 80 -0.22 2.85 -16.52
N PHE A 81 -1.42 3.42 -16.66
CA PHE A 81 -2.23 3.19 -17.85
C PHE A 81 -1.50 3.70 -19.08
N ILE A 82 -0.84 4.86 -18.95
CA ILE A 82 0.01 5.42 -20.00
C ILE A 82 1.19 4.49 -20.29
N LEU A 83 1.90 3.99 -19.27
CA LEU A 83 3.00 3.05 -19.49
C LEU A 83 2.55 1.73 -20.11
N ASN A 84 1.44 1.15 -19.65
CA ASN A 84 0.88 -0.10 -20.19
C ASN A 84 0.40 0.11 -21.63
N GLY A 85 -0.21 1.25 -21.94
CA GLY A 85 -0.55 1.64 -23.31
C GLY A 85 0.69 1.73 -24.21
N LEU A 86 1.81 2.25 -23.68
CA LEU A 86 3.08 2.31 -24.40
C LEU A 86 3.64 0.91 -24.65
N ILE A 87 3.57 0.00 -23.68
CA ILE A 87 3.99 -1.40 -23.82
C ILE A 87 3.17 -2.11 -24.90
N PHE A 88 1.86 -1.93 -24.91
CA PHE A 88 0.98 -2.47 -25.94
C PHE A 88 1.30 -1.89 -27.32
N TRP A 89 1.52 -0.57 -27.39
CA TRP A 89 1.86 0.10 -28.63
C TRP A 89 3.19 -0.40 -29.20
N ILE A 90 4.22 -0.55 -28.36
CA ILE A 90 5.50 -1.16 -28.72
C ILE A 90 5.28 -2.61 -29.18
N GLY A 91 4.49 -3.41 -28.45
CA GLY A 91 4.17 -4.79 -28.83
C GLY A 91 3.57 -4.90 -30.23
N GLY A 92 2.70 -3.97 -30.62
CA GLY A 92 2.11 -3.92 -31.96
C GLY A 92 3.07 -3.44 -33.06
N GLN A 93 4.26 -2.94 -32.72
CA GLN A 93 5.31 -2.66 -33.70
C GLN A 93 6.23 -3.88 -33.92
N PHE A 94 6.40 -4.71 -32.89
CA PHE A 94 7.31 -5.86 -32.93
C PHE A 94 6.65 -7.18 -33.33
N VAL A 95 5.34 -7.32 -33.12
CA VAL A 95 4.60 -8.57 -33.38
C VAL A 95 3.86 -8.46 -34.71
N PRO A 96 4.26 -9.22 -35.75
CA PRO A 96 3.57 -9.21 -37.03
C PRO A 96 2.13 -9.70 -36.88
N GLY A 97 1.19 -8.97 -37.49
CA GLY A 97 -0.23 -9.34 -37.46
C GLY A 97 -1.03 -8.75 -36.30
N ILE A 98 -0.42 -7.86 -35.48
CA ILE A 98 -1.14 -6.94 -34.60
C ILE A 98 -0.76 -5.50 -34.94
N HIS A 99 -1.76 -4.68 -35.25
CA HIS A 99 -1.55 -3.25 -35.46
C HIS A 99 -2.58 -2.42 -34.71
N PHE A 100 -2.08 -1.39 -34.03
CA PHE A 100 -2.89 -0.34 -33.41
C PHE A 100 -2.85 0.89 -34.30
N ASN A 101 -4.02 1.39 -34.72
CA ASN A 101 -4.10 2.56 -35.61
C ASN A 101 -3.45 3.81 -35.00
N ASN A 102 -3.53 3.96 -33.68
CA ASN A 102 -2.88 5.02 -32.93
C ASN A 102 -2.59 4.56 -31.50
N TYR A 103 -1.84 5.38 -30.76
CA TYR A 103 -1.56 5.14 -29.35
C TYR A 103 -2.85 5.08 -28.48
N GLY A 104 -3.90 5.82 -28.86
CA GLY A 104 -5.17 5.82 -28.13
C GLY A 104 -5.84 4.44 -28.08
N TYR A 105 -5.84 3.69 -29.18
CA TYR A 105 -6.36 2.32 -29.21
C TYR A 105 -5.49 1.36 -28.39
N ALA A 106 -4.16 1.52 -28.41
CA ALA A 106 -3.26 0.74 -27.56
C ALA A 106 -3.49 1.03 -26.06
N LEU A 107 -3.72 2.30 -25.71
CA LEU A 107 -4.06 2.73 -24.35
C LEU A 107 -5.39 2.15 -23.88
N ILE A 108 -6.45 2.25 -24.69
CA ILE A 108 -7.77 1.68 -24.36
C ILE A 108 -7.66 0.17 -24.21
N ALA A 109 -6.96 -0.51 -25.14
CA ALA A 109 -6.74 -1.94 -25.05
C ALA A 109 -6.01 -2.34 -23.76
N ALA A 110 -4.92 -1.64 -23.41
CA ALA A 110 -4.18 -1.87 -22.19
C ALA A 110 -5.04 -1.66 -20.93
N VAL A 111 -5.87 -0.61 -20.90
CA VAL A 111 -6.80 -0.34 -19.78
C VAL A 111 -7.81 -1.48 -19.63
N VAL A 112 -8.47 -1.89 -20.72
CA VAL A 112 -9.47 -2.97 -20.68
C VAL A 112 -8.84 -4.29 -20.26
N VAL A 113 -7.66 -4.63 -20.79
CA VAL A 113 -6.92 -5.83 -20.38
C VAL A 113 -6.57 -5.78 -18.89
N THR A 114 -6.07 -4.64 -18.41
CA THR A 114 -5.72 -4.45 -17.00
C THR A 114 -6.93 -4.65 -16.08
N VAL A 115 -8.09 -4.07 -16.42
CA VAL A 115 -9.32 -4.17 -15.63
C VAL A 115 -9.86 -5.61 -15.64
N ALA A 116 -9.90 -6.26 -16.81
CA ALA A 116 -10.37 -7.63 -16.93
C ALA A 116 -9.48 -8.60 -16.14
N ASN A 117 -8.16 -8.51 -16.32
CA ASN A 117 -7.20 -9.33 -15.58
C ASN A 117 -7.36 -9.15 -14.06
N THR A 118 -7.51 -7.92 -13.58
CA THR A 118 -7.67 -7.65 -12.14
C THR A 118 -8.97 -8.19 -11.58
N THR A 119 -10.06 -8.04 -12.33
CA THR A 119 -11.38 -8.54 -11.94
C THR A 119 -11.38 -10.07 -11.87
N ILE A 120 -10.83 -10.72 -12.89
CA ILE A 120 -10.78 -12.18 -12.99
C ILE A 120 -9.84 -12.77 -11.93
N SER A 121 -8.66 -12.18 -11.74
CA SER A 121 -7.69 -12.64 -10.73
C SER A 121 -8.25 -12.47 -9.30
N GLY A 122 -8.97 -11.37 -9.06
CA GLY A 122 -9.69 -11.14 -7.81
C GLY A 122 -10.80 -12.16 -7.56
N LEU A 123 -11.63 -12.47 -8.57
CA LEU A 123 -12.69 -13.48 -8.47
C LEU A 123 -12.14 -14.89 -8.25
N LEU A 124 -11.03 -15.22 -8.91
CA LEU A 124 -10.39 -16.52 -8.80
C LEU A 124 -9.56 -16.66 -7.51
N THR A 125 -9.54 -15.65 -6.64
CA THR A 125 -8.72 -15.59 -5.41
C THR A 125 -7.28 -16.04 -5.68
N ILE A 126 -6.76 -15.71 -6.86
CA ILE A 126 -5.38 -16.03 -7.21
C ILE A 126 -4.55 -15.04 -6.41
N ASP A 127 -4.05 -15.50 -5.26
CA ASP A 127 -3.15 -14.76 -4.39
C ASP A 127 -1.77 -14.70 -5.07
N GLU A 128 -1.67 -13.82 -6.08
CA GLU A 128 -0.47 -13.55 -6.87
C GLU A 128 0.64 -12.95 -5.99
N ASP A 129 0.22 -12.13 -5.02
CA ASP A 129 1.04 -11.27 -4.16
C ASP A 129 2.04 -12.06 -3.31
N ALA A 130 1.66 -13.25 -2.83
CA ALA A 130 2.47 -13.95 -1.85
C ALA A 130 3.58 -14.84 -2.46
N SER A 131 3.51 -15.17 -3.76
CA SER A 131 4.39 -16.19 -4.38
C SER A 131 5.63 -15.60 -5.03
N PHE A 132 5.49 -14.52 -5.79
CA PHE A 132 6.62 -13.82 -6.43
C PHE A 132 7.48 -13.10 -5.37
N TYR A 133 6.83 -12.45 -4.40
CA TYR A 133 7.48 -11.75 -3.29
C TYR A 133 8.25 -12.71 -2.36
N ARG A 134 7.61 -13.78 -1.88
CA ARG A 134 8.31 -14.79 -1.06
C ARG A 134 9.42 -15.51 -1.82
N SER A 135 9.36 -15.63 -3.15
CA SER A 135 10.39 -16.39 -3.89
C SER A 135 11.57 -15.52 -4.30
N VAL A 136 11.33 -14.29 -4.75
CA VAL A 136 12.37 -13.40 -5.28
C VAL A 136 12.96 -12.55 -4.17
N LEU A 137 12.12 -11.94 -3.32
CA LEU A 137 12.59 -11.13 -2.20
C LEU A 137 13.27 -12.00 -1.16
N GLN A 138 12.72 -13.16 -0.78
CA GLN A 138 13.41 -14.06 0.17
C GLN A 138 14.76 -14.57 -0.36
N ARG A 139 14.95 -14.71 -1.68
CA ARG A 139 16.25 -15.08 -2.27
C ARG A 139 17.21 -13.89 -2.31
N ALA A 140 16.73 -12.69 -2.64
CA ALA A 140 17.51 -11.47 -2.63
C ALA A 140 17.90 -11.06 -1.20
N THR A 141 16.96 -11.07 -0.26
CA THR A 141 17.21 -10.83 1.17
C THR A 141 18.02 -11.94 1.79
N ARG A 142 17.87 -13.24 1.46
CA ARG A 142 18.82 -14.27 1.95
C ARG A 142 20.25 -14.04 1.45
N ARG A 143 20.43 -13.56 0.21
CA ARG A 143 21.75 -13.18 -0.33
C ARG A 143 22.32 -11.93 0.37
N MET A 144 21.48 -10.99 0.80
CA MET A 144 21.89 -9.79 1.53
C MET A 144 22.09 -10.05 3.04
N ALA A 145 21.18 -10.80 3.67
CA ALA A 145 21.20 -11.23 5.07
C ALA A 145 22.32 -12.24 5.36
N GLY A 146 22.78 -13.00 4.35
CA GLY A 146 23.98 -13.83 4.46
C GLY A 146 25.27 -13.08 4.82
N ARG A 147 25.25 -11.74 4.84
CA ARG A 147 26.37 -10.91 5.30
C ARG A 147 26.33 -10.55 6.79
N ARG A 148 25.23 -10.77 7.50
CA ARG A 148 25.10 -10.36 8.92
C ARG A 148 24.95 -11.58 9.84
N PRO A 149 25.62 -11.58 11.00
CA PRO A 149 25.48 -12.66 11.97
C PRO A 149 24.02 -12.75 12.47
N PRO A 150 23.51 -13.95 12.75
CA PRO A 150 22.16 -14.12 13.31
C PRO A 150 22.07 -13.39 14.66
N ARG A 151 20.96 -12.67 14.86
CA ARG A 151 20.74 -11.90 16.08
C ARG A 151 20.61 -12.79 17.30
N ARG A 152 21.05 -12.27 18.45
CA ARG A 152 20.95 -12.93 19.76
C ARG A 152 19.56 -12.85 20.40
N TYR A 153 18.70 -11.97 19.91
CA TYR A 153 17.37 -11.70 20.48
C TYR A 153 16.33 -11.49 19.36
N PRO A 154 15.03 -11.76 19.65
CA PRO A 154 13.94 -11.44 18.74
C PRO A 154 13.73 -9.93 18.64
N GLY A 155 13.41 -9.43 17.44
CA GLY A 155 12.95 -8.05 17.26
C GLY A 155 11.50 -7.87 17.69
N ILE A 156 11.08 -6.62 17.88
CA ILE A 156 9.71 -6.27 18.29
C ILE A 156 9.02 -5.48 17.17
N LEU A 157 7.79 -5.87 16.83
CA LEU A 157 6.91 -5.14 15.93
C LEU A 157 5.74 -4.56 16.73
N PHE A 158 5.66 -3.24 16.80
CA PHE A 158 4.51 -2.52 17.32
C PHE A 158 3.56 -2.17 16.16
N LEU A 159 2.34 -2.67 16.23
CA LEU A 159 1.28 -2.40 15.28
C LEU A 159 0.16 -1.62 15.98
N GLU A 160 0.01 -0.35 15.64
CA GLU A 160 -1.07 0.51 16.10
C GLU A 160 -2.18 0.53 15.03
N ILE A 161 -3.43 0.28 15.43
CA ILE A 161 -4.61 0.47 14.57
C ILE A 161 -5.34 1.71 15.09
N ASP A 162 -5.24 2.81 14.35
CA ASP A 162 -5.77 4.11 14.79
C ASP A 162 -7.30 4.04 14.94
N GLY A 163 -7.82 4.55 16.05
CA GLY A 163 -9.26 4.58 16.34
C GLY A 163 -9.92 3.24 16.71
N LEU A 164 -9.16 2.14 16.84
CA LEU A 164 -9.72 0.84 17.22
C LEU A 164 -9.86 0.72 18.75
N SER A 165 -11.09 0.83 19.26
CA SER A 165 -11.39 0.61 20.68
C SER A 165 -11.56 -0.87 21.01
N GLU A 166 -11.31 -1.25 22.27
CA GLU A 166 -11.47 -2.63 22.75
C GLU A 166 -12.86 -3.21 22.46
N PRO A 167 -13.99 -2.51 22.70
CA PRO A 167 -15.31 -3.07 22.41
C PRO A 167 -15.51 -3.36 20.91
N VAL A 168 -14.99 -2.51 20.03
CA VAL A 168 -15.05 -2.70 18.58
C VAL A 168 -14.21 -3.90 18.17
N LEU A 169 -13.00 -4.03 18.73
CA LEU A 169 -12.13 -5.19 18.51
C LEU A 169 -12.80 -6.50 18.94
N ARG A 170 -13.41 -6.54 20.13
CA ARG A 170 -14.14 -7.73 20.60
C ARG A 170 -15.31 -8.08 19.69
N HIS A 171 -16.06 -7.09 19.22
CA HIS A 171 -17.14 -7.31 18.27
C HIS A 171 -16.62 -7.87 16.94
N ALA A 172 -15.51 -7.33 16.42
CA ALA A 172 -14.89 -7.79 15.18
C ALA A 172 -14.34 -9.22 15.30
N LEU A 173 -13.80 -9.60 16.45
CA LEU A 173 -13.39 -10.98 16.75
C LEU A 173 -14.61 -11.92 16.77
N ALA A 174 -15.67 -11.54 17.47
CA ALA A 174 -16.88 -12.37 17.60
C ALA A 174 -17.64 -12.56 16.28
N THR A 175 -17.58 -11.59 15.38
CA THR A 175 -18.22 -11.63 14.05
C THR A 175 -17.32 -12.23 12.95
N GLY A 176 -16.10 -12.64 13.29
CA GLY A 176 -15.18 -13.30 12.36
C GLY A 176 -14.45 -12.36 11.40
N HIS A 177 -14.43 -11.06 11.66
CA HIS A 177 -13.71 -10.08 10.84
C HIS A 177 -12.19 -10.09 11.07
N MET A 178 -11.71 -10.62 12.19
CA MET A 178 -10.27 -10.71 12.51
C MET A 178 -9.81 -12.15 12.81
N PRO A 179 -9.93 -13.09 11.84
CA PRO A 179 -9.74 -14.52 12.09
C PRO A 179 -8.30 -14.87 12.48
N ALA A 180 -7.29 -14.16 11.94
CA ALA A 180 -5.89 -14.38 12.30
C ALA A 180 -5.62 -14.02 13.76
N LEU A 181 -6.15 -12.89 14.24
CA LEU A 181 -6.00 -12.46 15.63
C LEU A 181 -6.82 -13.35 16.58
N ALA A 182 -8.04 -13.74 16.19
CA ALA A 182 -8.84 -14.69 16.94
C ALA A 182 -8.09 -16.01 17.17
N HIS A 183 -7.45 -16.55 16.13
CA HIS A 183 -6.63 -17.76 16.24
C HIS A 183 -5.43 -17.59 17.19
N LEU A 184 -4.78 -16.42 17.19
CA LEU A 184 -3.66 -16.14 18.09
C LEU A 184 -4.11 -16.09 19.57
N LEU A 185 -5.28 -15.54 19.84
CA LEU A 185 -5.88 -15.51 21.18
C LEU A 185 -6.35 -16.91 21.61
N GLU A 186 -7.05 -17.64 20.75
CA GLU A 186 -7.56 -18.99 21.02
C GLU A 186 -6.45 -20.02 21.25
N SER A 187 -5.32 -19.88 20.54
CA SER A 187 -4.14 -20.73 20.72
C SER A 187 -3.38 -20.47 22.03
N GLY A 188 -3.76 -19.44 22.79
CA GLY A 188 -3.06 -19.02 24.01
C GLY A 188 -1.69 -18.38 23.76
N SER A 189 -1.38 -18.03 22.50
CA SER A 189 -0.12 -17.38 22.15
C SER A 189 -0.08 -15.89 22.51
N HIS A 190 -1.25 -15.25 22.59
CA HIS A 190 -1.44 -13.84 22.87
C HIS A 190 -2.60 -13.63 23.85
N GLU A 191 -2.57 -12.52 24.57
CA GLU A 191 -3.64 -12.10 25.48
C GLU A 191 -4.15 -10.71 25.10
N LEU A 192 -5.45 -10.47 25.31
CA LEU A 192 -6.07 -9.17 25.08
C LEU A 192 -6.17 -8.40 26.40
N SER A 193 -5.45 -7.27 26.48
CA SER A 193 -5.48 -6.37 27.63
C SER A 193 -6.10 -5.04 27.26
N ALA A 194 -6.97 -4.52 28.13
CA ALA A 194 -7.54 -3.18 28.00
C ALA A 194 -6.53 -2.13 28.45
N TRP A 195 -6.51 -0.98 27.79
CA TRP A 195 -5.71 0.16 28.19
C TRP A 195 -6.55 1.44 28.09
N GLU A 196 -6.64 2.17 29.20
CA GLU A 196 -7.19 3.53 29.24
C GLU A 196 -6.10 4.55 28.89
N THR A 197 -6.34 5.33 27.83
CA THR A 197 -5.43 6.37 27.36
C THR A 197 -5.53 7.63 28.21
N ASP A 198 -4.44 8.39 28.27
CA ASP A 198 -4.43 9.74 28.84
C ASP A 198 -5.25 10.73 27.99
N LEU A 199 -5.54 11.92 28.55
CA LEU A 199 -6.15 13.05 27.83
C LEU A 199 -5.04 13.93 27.21
N SER A 200 -5.02 14.16 25.90
CA SER A 200 -6.00 13.80 24.87
C SER A 200 -5.82 12.37 24.32
N SER A 201 -6.91 11.64 24.10
CA SER A 201 -6.91 10.30 23.47
C SER A 201 -6.79 10.36 21.94
N GLN A 202 -6.10 11.38 21.42
CA GLN A 202 -5.97 11.64 20.00
C GLN A 202 -4.58 11.22 19.51
N THR A 203 -4.49 10.80 18.23
CA THR A 203 -3.30 10.18 17.62
C THR A 203 -2.01 10.91 17.95
N GLY A 204 -1.98 12.24 17.87
CA GLY A 204 -0.79 13.01 18.20
C GLY A 204 -0.34 12.85 19.66
N ALA A 205 -1.23 13.03 20.62
CA ALA A 205 -0.88 12.88 22.04
C ALA A 205 -0.54 11.41 22.40
N ALA A 206 -1.29 10.45 21.85
CA ALA A 206 -1.05 9.02 22.07
C ALA A 206 0.32 8.58 21.54
N GLN A 207 0.64 8.90 20.28
CA GLN A 207 1.93 8.54 19.68
C GLN A 207 3.10 9.26 20.34
N ALA A 208 2.95 10.53 20.73
CA ALA A 208 3.96 11.25 21.50
C ALA A 208 4.29 10.52 22.81
N GLY A 209 3.25 10.06 23.53
CA GLY A 209 3.39 9.26 24.74
C GLY A 209 4.08 7.91 24.48
N ILE A 210 3.66 7.16 23.47
CA ILE A 210 4.22 5.83 23.17
C ILE A 210 5.67 5.92 22.66
N LEU A 211 5.94 6.83 21.73
CA LEU A 211 7.22 6.91 21.01
C LEU A 211 8.28 7.71 21.77
N HIS A 212 7.90 8.74 22.52
CA HIS A 212 8.86 9.62 23.21
C HIS A 212 8.71 9.59 24.73
N GLY A 213 7.71 8.90 25.27
CA GLY A 213 7.41 8.95 26.71
C GLY A 213 6.96 10.33 27.19
N ASN A 214 6.58 11.21 26.25
CA ASN A 214 6.32 12.63 26.53
C ASN A 214 5.25 13.16 25.57
N ASN A 215 4.06 13.40 26.09
CA ASN A 215 2.92 14.00 25.39
C ASN A 215 2.60 15.42 25.91
N PHE A 216 3.57 16.08 26.58
CA PHE A 216 3.35 17.35 27.25
C PHE A 216 2.86 18.44 26.29
N ASN A 217 1.80 19.16 26.71
CA ASN A 217 1.23 20.30 26.00
C ASN A 217 0.73 19.98 24.56
N ILE A 218 0.21 18.77 24.37
CA ILE A 218 -0.53 18.35 23.17
C ILE A 218 -2.01 18.11 23.56
N PRO A 219 -2.81 19.18 23.74
CA PRO A 219 -4.15 19.05 24.33
C PRO A 219 -5.21 18.50 23.36
N ALA A 220 -4.95 18.54 22.06
CA ALA A 220 -5.86 18.09 21.01
C ALA A 220 -5.11 17.95 19.67
N PHE A 221 -5.83 17.52 18.64
CA PHE A 221 -5.39 17.36 17.26
C PHE A 221 -5.16 18.71 16.58
N ARG A 222 -5.94 19.71 17.01
CA ARG A 222 -5.78 21.12 16.69
C ARG A 222 -6.02 21.96 17.92
N TRP A 223 -5.13 22.91 18.16
CA TRP A 223 -5.25 23.85 19.27
C TRP A 223 -4.68 25.20 18.85
N VAL A 224 -4.93 26.22 19.68
CA VAL A 224 -4.37 27.56 19.49
C VAL A 224 -3.24 27.73 20.47
N GLU A 225 -2.04 28.00 19.97
CA GLU A 225 -0.93 28.47 20.79
C GLU A 225 -1.06 29.98 21.00
N LYS A 226 -1.16 30.39 22.27
CA LYS A 226 -1.31 31.79 22.66
C LYS A 226 0.08 32.43 22.77
N GLY A 227 0.29 33.52 22.04
CA GLY A 227 1.50 34.34 22.00
C GLY A 227 1.24 35.65 21.24
N GLU A 228 2.28 36.43 20.91
CA GLU A 228 2.13 37.70 20.17
C GLU A 228 1.40 37.53 18.83
N ASN A 229 1.60 36.40 18.15
CA ASN A 229 0.84 35.98 16.98
C ASN A 229 0.15 34.64 17.27
N SER A 230 -1.02 34.69 17.90
CA SER A 230 -1.82 33.49 18.18
C SER A 230 -1.99 32.64 16.92
N ARG A 231 -1.49 31.40 16.95
CA ARG A 231 -1.47 30.51 15.78
C ARG A 231 -2.23 29.22 16.06
N VAL A 232 -2.89 28.69 15.04
CA VAL A 232 -3.47 27.35 15.08
C VAL A 232 -2.37 26.35 14.78
N VAL A 233 -2.18 25.39 15.68
CA VAL A 233 -1.25 24.27 15.52
C VAL A 233 -2.06 23.01 15.28
N SER A 234 -1.60 22.15 14.37
CA SER A 234 -2.20 20.83 14.14
C SER A 234 -1.17 19.72 14.22
N SER A 235 -1.51 18.63 14.89
CA SER A 235 -0.66 17.42 14.96
C SER A 235 -0.31 16.89 13.56
N PHE A 236 -1.19 17.06 12.57
CA PHE A 236 -1.01 16.64 11.16
C PHE A 236 -0.49 17.76 10.24
N GLY A 237 -0.02 18.89 10.76
CA GLY A 237 0.62 19.91 9.94
C GLY A 237 2.07 19.53 9.64
N LEU A 238 2.52 19.52 8.38
CA LEU A 238 3.89 19.12 8.02
C LEU A 238 4.97 19.91 8.80
N ARG A 239 4.75 21.21 9.01
CA ARG A 239 5.66 22.07 9.80
C ARG A 239 5.40 22.01 11.31
N ASP A 240 4.15 21.76 11.68
CA ASP A 240 3.75 21.73 13.09
C ASP A 240 4.20 20.42 13.76
N ALA A 241 4.11 19.29 13.06
CA ALA A 241 4.55 17.98 13.52
C ALA A 241 6.06 17.95 13.82
N GLU A 242 6.88 18.58 12.96
CA GLU A 242 8.32 18.75 13.20
C GLU A 242 8.58 19.55 14.48
N ALA A 243 7.94 20.72 14.62
CA ALA A 243 8.08 21.56 15.81
C ALA A 243 7.50 20.93 17.09
N ILE A 244 6.52 20.03 16.98
CA ILE A 244 6.02 19.25 18.11
C ILE A 244 7.05 18.20 18.50
N GLU A 245 7.60 17.45 17.54
CA GLU A 245 8.61 16.42 17.79
C GLU A 245 9.86 16.99 18.47
N GLU A 246 10.37 18.13 18.00
CA GLU A 246 11.51 18.82 18.62
C GLU A 246 11.27 19.19 20.09
N ARG A 247 10.02 19.43 20.50
CA ARG A 247 9.66 19.77 21.88
C ARG A 247 9.53 18.56 22.79
N ILE A 248 9.09 17.42 22.25
CA ILE A 248 8.85 16.20 23.04
C ILE A 248 10.04 15.25 23.04
N SER A 249 10.87 15.29 22.01
CA SER A 249 12.03 14.41 21.87
C SER A 249 13.14 14.76 22.88
N ASN A 250 13.76 13.71 23.40
CA ASN A 250 14.97 13.77 24.23
C ASN A 250 16.16 13.04 23.55
N GLY A 251 16.01 12.68 22.27
CA GLY A 251 16.98 11.91 21.49
C GLY A 251 17.08 10.42 21.87
N ASN A 252 16.25 9.94 22.80
CA ASN A 252 16.22 8.56 23.30
C ASN A 252 14.80 7.96 23.23
N GLY A 253 13.97 8.39 22.29
CA GLY A 253 12.64 7.84 22.02
C GLY A 253 12.68 6.36 21.63
N LEU A 254 11.55 5.65 21.69
CA LEU A 254 11.43 4.18 21.56
C LEU A 254 12.27 3.54 20.43
N LEU A 255 12.49 4.25 19.32
CA LEU A 255 13.12 3.76 18.11
C LEU A 255 14.57 4.24 17.92
N TRP A 256 15.14 4.94 18.91
CA TRP A 256 16.47 5.56 18.82
C TRP A 256 17.61 4.55 18.58
N ARG A 257 17.51 3.35 19.15
CA ARG A 257 18.48 2.26 18.93
C ARG A 257 18.01 1.36 17.79
N ASN A 258 18.46 1.68 16.58
CA ASN A 258 18.27 0.84 15.40
C ASN A 258 16.78 0.45 15.17
N GLY A 259 15.89 1.41 15.42
CA GLY A 259 14.46 1.27 15.17
C GLY A 259 14.02 1.89 13.85
N CYS A 260 12.86 1.45 13.38
CA CYS A 260 12.23 1.93 12.15
C CYS A 260 10.85 2.51 12.44
N SER A 261 10.60 3.74 11.97
CA SER A 261 9.29 4.39 12.01
C SER A 261 8.64 4.33 10.63
N ARG A 262 7.43 3.74 10.53
CA ARG A 262 6.67 3.59 9.29
C ARG A 262 5.26 4.17 9.42
N ALA A 263 4.93 5.15 8.58
CA ALA A 263 3.58 5.76 8.50
C ALA A 263 3.06 6.39 9.82
N ASN A 264 3.97 6.91 10.65
CA ASN A 264 3.63 7.51 11.95
C ASN A 264 3.57 9.04 11.90
N LEU A 265 3.06 9.68 12.96
CA LEU A 265 3.15 11.13 13.07
C LEU A 265 4.54 11.59 13.51
N PHE A 266 5.14 10.88 14.48
CA PHE A 266 6.46 11.17 15.03
C PHE A 266 7.44 10.03 14.77
N THR A 267 8.74 10.35 14.77
CA THR A 267 9.78 9.38 14.43
C THR A 267 10.16 8.44 15.57
N GLY A 268 9.86 8.77 16.83
CA GLY A 268 10.41 8.04 17.97
C GLY A 268 11.94 8.05 18.03
N ASP A 269 12.57 9.07 17.44
CA ASP A 269 14.02 9.22 17.26
C ASP A 269 14.67 8.14 16.36
N ALA A 270 13.88 7.48 15.51
CA ALA A 270 14.38 6.53 14.52
C ALA A 270 15.33 7.18 13.50
N ALA A 271 16.43 6.50 13.18
CA ALA A 271 17.31 6.89 12.08
C ALA A 271 16.72 6.51 10.70
N ASP A 272 15.92 5.46 10.64
CA ASP A 272 15.22 5.00 9.44
C ASP A 272 13.72 5.32 9.56
N VAL A 273 13.29 6.28 8.76
CA VAL A 273 11.96 6.90 8.82
C VAL A 273 11.33 6.86 7.43
N MET A 274 10.13 6.30 7.32
CA MET A 274 9.36 6.29 6.07
C MET A 274 7.92 6.73 6.33
N LEU A 275 7.40 7.60 5.47
CA LEU A 275 6.04 8.17 5.58
C LEU A 275 5.71 8.77 6.95
N THR A 276 6.73 9.23 7.71
CA THR A 276 6.52 9.86 9.01
C THR A 276 6.31 11.36 8.85
N TYR A 277 5.19 11.86 9.36
CA TYR A 277 4.67 13.18 9.03
C TYR A 277 5.59 14.33 9.47
N SER A 278 6.21 14.21 10.65
CA SER A 278 7.16 15.20 11.21
C SER A 278 8.44 15.39 10.42
N ARG A 279 8.80 14.44 9.53
CA ARG A 279 10.00 14.52 8.67
C ARG A 279 9.65 14.61 7.18
N ALA A 280 8.37 14.69 6.83
CA ALA A 280 7.87 14.71 5.45
C ALA A 280 8.04 16.06 4.73
N THR A 281 8.82 17.00 5.28
CA THR A 281 9.11 18.33 4.69
C THR A 281 10.08 18.29 3.51
N SER A 282 10.74 17.15 3.26
CA SER A 282 11.69 16.99 2.15
C SER A 282 11.28 15.88 1.19
N VAL A 283 10.80 16.26 0.01
CA VAL A 283 10.43 15.35 -1.10
C VAL A 283 11.59 14.40 -1.46
N ALA A 284 12.83 14.84 -1.25
CA ALA A 284 14.03 14.04 -1.49
C ALA A 284 14.23 12.86 -0.51
N LYS A 285 13.62 12.88 0.69
CA LYS A 285 13.74 11.81 1.70
C LYS A 285 12.59 10.80 1.70
N LEU A 286 11.59 10.98 0.84
CA LEU A 286 10.58 9.96 0.53
C LEU A 286 11.13 8.79 -0.31
N TYR A 287 12.40 8.88 -0.75
CA TYR A 287 13.08 7.91 -1.61
C TYR A 287 14.02 7.00 -0.82
N THR A 288 13.48 6.13 0.03
CA THR A 288 14.24 5.06 0.69
C THR A 288 14.24 3.80 -0.20
N PRO A 289 15.29 2.95 -0.19
CA PRO A 289 15.28 1.64 -0.86
C PRO A 289 14.00 0.82 -0.64
N SER A 290 13.37 0.99 0.51
CA SER A 290 12.13 0.35 0.94
C SER A 290 10.91 0.72 0.08
N TYR A 291 10.85 1.92 -0.51
CA TYR A 291 9.77 2.33 -1.43
C TYR A 291 9.80 1.51 -2.74
N PHE A 292 10.98 1.08 -3.20
CA PHE A 292 11.10 0.26 -4.41
C PHE A 292 10.49 -1.13 -4.23
N ALA A 293 10.42 -1.65 -3.00
CA ALA A 293 9.87 -2.98 -2.75
C ALA A 293 8.35 -3.03 -3.03
N PHE A 294 7.63 -1.94 -2.76
CA PHE A 294 6.19 -1.83 -3.08
C PHE A 294 5.94 -1.72 -4.58
N PHE A 295 6.63 -0.80 -5.27
CA PHE A 295 6.40 -0.55 -6.69
C PHE A 295 7.08 -1.57 -7.63
N ALA A 296 7.91 -2.46 -7.11
CA ALA A 296 8.47 -3.57 -7.88
C ALA A 296 7.40 -4.52 -8.44
N ASN A 297 6.17 -4.52 -7.90
CA ASN A 297 5.05 -5.32 -8.39
C ASN A 297 4.01 -4.45 -9.16
N PRO A 298 3.83 -4.66 -10.49
CA PRO A 298 2.80 -3.96 -11.27
C PRO A 298 1.38 -4.31 -10.82
N TYR A 299 1.17 -5.50 -10.25
CA TYR A 299 -0.15 -5.98 -9.86
C TYR A 299 -0.59 -5.43 -8.50
N ASN A 300 0.32 -5.23 -7.53
CA ASN A 300 0.00 -4.53 -6.27
C ASN A 300 -0.58 -3.18 -6.59
N PHE A 301 0.04 -2.47 -7.52
CA PHE A 301 -0.42 -1.17 -7.94
C PHE A 301 -1.82 -1.20 -8.56
N VAL A 302 -2.10 -2.12 -9.48
CA VAL A 302 -3.42 -2.22 -10.13
C VAL A 302 -4.49 -2.70 -9.13
N ARG A 303 -4.14 -3.62 -8.23
CA ARG A 303 -5.00 -4.07 -7.14
C ARG A 303 -5.32 -2.91 -6.18
N THR A 304 -4.31 -2.17 -5.75
CA THR A 304 -4.45 -0.97 -4.92
C THR A 304 -5.32 0.07 -5.63
N LEU A 305 -5.10 0.34 -6.94
CA LEU A 305 -5.98 1.22 -7.71
C LEU A 305 -7.42 0.71 -7.78
N SER A 306 -7.62 -0.59 -7.94
CA SER A 306 -8.96 -1.19 -7.99
C SER A 306 -9.66 -1.10 -6.64
N LEU A 307 -8.94 -1.36 -5.55
CA LEU A 307 -9.42 -1.16 -4.18
C LEU A 307 -9.71 0.31 -3.89
N MET A 308 -8.88 1.24 -4.37
CA MET A 308 -9.14 2.67 -4.30
C MET A 308 -10.43 3.04 -5.04
N ALA A 309 -10.64 2.52 -6.25
CA ALA A 309 -11.86 2.75 -7.02
C ALA A 309 -13.10 2.19 -6.29
N VAL A 310 -13.00 1.00 -5.71
CA VAL A 310 -14.06 0.40 -4.88
C VAL A 310 -14.35 1.27 -3.66
N ASP A 311 -13.32 1.77 -2.98
CA ASP A 311 -13.48 2.66 -1.82
C ASP A 311 -14.12 3.99 -2.20
N MET A 312 -13.72 4.59 -3.32
CA MET A 312 -14.36 5.78 -3.88
C MET A 312 -15.84 5.54 -4.20
N VAL A 313 -16.18 4.41 -4.82
CA VAL A 313 -17.57 4.04 -5.12
C VAL A 313 -18.37 3.82 -3.83
N ARG A 314 -17.77 3.17 -2.82
CA ARG A 314 -18.39 2.98 -1.50
C ARG A 314 -18.70 4.32 -0.84
N GLU A 315 -17.74 5.24 -0.80
CA GLU A 315 -17.93 6.60 -0.27
C GLU A 315 -19.08 7.34 -0.97
N VAL A 316 -19.12 7.29 -2.31
CA VAL A 316 -20.19 7.93 -3.09
C VAL A 316 -21.55 7.29 -2.81
N ARG A 317 -21.60 5.95 -2.69
CA ARG A 317 -22.82 5.20 -2.40
C ARG A 317 -23.33 5.46 -0.98
N GLU A 318 -22.45 5.41 0.02
CA GLU A 318 -22.77 5.71 1.42
C GLU A 318 -23.28 7.13 1.56
N ARG A 319 -22.65 8.08 0.88
CA ARG A 319 -23.13 9.45 0.81
C ARG A 319 -24.53 9.54 0.22
N TRP A 320 -24.77 8.92 -0.93
CA TRP A 320 -26.09 8.93 -1.56
C TRP A 320 -27.17 8.31 -0.66
N HIS A 321 -26.81 7.25 0.07
CA HIS A 321 -27.67 6.64 1.07
C HIS A 321 -27.97 7.60 2.23
N GLN A 322 -26.96 8.31 2.76
CA GLN A 322 -27.13 9.33 3.80
C GLN A 322 -28.01 10.50 3.34
N GLU A 323 -27.85 10.94 2.08
CA GLU A 323 -28.68 11.98 1.46
C GLU A 323 -30.14 11.53 1.32
N ARG A 324 -30.37 10.28 0.90
CA ARG A 324 -31.72 9.71 0.77
C ARG A 324 -32.45 9.49 2.09
N LEU A 325 -31.74 9.06 3.13
CA LEU A 325 -32.33 8.72 4.44
C LEU A 325 -32.31 9.85 5.47
N ASP A 326 -32.00 11.06 5.03
CA ASP A 326 -31.75 12.23 5.86
C ASP A 326 -30.80 12.07 7.07
N ILE A 327 -29.79 11.17 6.97
CA ILE A 327 -28.89 10.87 8.10
C ILE A 327 -27.90 12.03 8.29
N ARG A 328 -27.76 12.50 9.54
CA ARG A 328 -26.82 13.56 9.98
C ARG A 328 -25.97 13.05 11.16
N PRO A 329 -24.73 13.54 11.33
CA PRO A 329 -24.03 14.60 10.57
C PRO A 329 -23.49 14.12 9.21
N ARG A 330 -23.30 15.07 8.27
CA ARG A 330 -22.71 14.83 6.93
C ARG A 330 -21.45 15.66 6.71
N LEU A 331 -20.58 15.19 5.83
CA LEU A 331 -19.44 15.97 5.34
C LEU A 331 -19.92 17.28 4.70
N SER A 332 -19.27 18.39 5.07
CA SER A 332 -19.59 19.73 4.58
C SER A 332 -19.48 19.82 3.05
N GLU A 333 -20.29 20.67 2.42
CA GLU A 333 -20.31 20.82 0.95
C GLU A 333 -18.93 21.13 0.35
N ARG A 334 -18.09 21.89 1.08
CA ARG A 334 -16.72 22.24 0.69
C ARG A 334 -15.78 21.03 0.51
N ARG A 335 -16.06 19.90 1.18
CA ARG A 335 -15.24 18.68 1.08
C ARG A 335 -15.78 17.68 0.05
N ARG A 336 -16.88 17.99 -0.65
CA ARG A 336 -17.55 17.05 -1.59
C ARG A 336 -16.73 16.63 -2.81
N GLY A 337 -15.72 17.40 -3.20
CA GLY A 337 -14.94 17.18 -4.42
C GLY A 337 -13.90 16.08 -4.26
N LEU A 338 -12.68 16.48 -3.87
CA LEU A 338 -11.51 15.59 -3.84
C LEU A 338 -11.50 14.57 -2.67
N TYR A 339 -12.48 14.61 -1.77
CA TYR A 339 -12.46 13.78 -0.57
C TYR A 339 -12.48 12.27 -0.81
N PRO A 340 -13.32 11.70 -1.72
CA PRO A 340 -13.28 10.26 -2.00
C PRO A 340 -11.91 9.80 -2.51
N ILE A 341 -11.25 10.63 -3.34
CA ILE A 341 -9.90 10.35 -3.86
C ILE A 341 -8.87 10.39 -2.72
N LEU A 342 -8.93 11.43 -1.88
CA LEU A 342 -8.03 11.57 -0.72
C LEU A 342 -8.21 10.41 0.26
N ARG A 343 -9.46 10.03 0.57
CA ARG A 343 -9.82 8.90 1.44
C ARG A 343 -9.26 7.59 0.88
N ALA A 344 -9.51 7.30 -0.38
CA ALA A 344 -9.01 6.09 -1.02
C ALA A 344 -7.47 6.05 -1.04
N ALA A 345 -6.82 7.18 -1.31
CA ALA A 345 -5.35 7.28 -1.28
C ALA A 345 -4.79 7.01 0.13
N THR A 346 -5.45 7.51 1.19
CA THR A 346 -5.02 7.26 2.57
C THR A 346 -5.36 5.85 3.07
N ALA A 347 -6.59 5.39 2.84
CA ALA A 347 -7.09 4.14 3.41
C ALA A 347 -6.59 2.90 2.66
N VAL A 348 -6.31 3.03 1.36
CA VAL A 348 -5.92 1.90 0.50
C VAL A 348 -4.46 1.99 0.12
N LEU A 349 -4.05 3.06 -0.59
CA LEU A 349 -2.69 3.16 -1.12
C LEU A 349 -1.64 3.27 -0.02
N LEU A 350 -1.79 4.21 0.92
CA LEU A 350 -0.82 4.35 2.02
C LEU A 350 -0.78 3.10 2.90
N ARG A 351 -1.94 2.47 3.15
CA ARG A 351 -2.02 1.21 3.89
C ARG A 351 -1.24 0.09 3.20
N ASP A 352 -1.47 -0.15 1.91
CA ASP A 352 -0.81 -1.22 1.17
C ASP A 352 0.71 -0.99 1.09
N VAL A 353 1.14 0.25 0.83
CA VAL A 353 2.57 0.65 0.86
C VAL A 353 3.19 0.34 2.20
N THR A 354 2.49 0.68 3.29
CA THR A 354 2.97 0.46 4.66
C THR A 354 3.12 -1.03 4.96
N VAL A 355 2.12 -1.84 4.63
CA VAL A 355 2.14 -3.29 4.87
C VAL A 355 3.28 -3.99 4.13
N ASP A 356 3.47 -3.70 2.84
CA ASP A 356 4.53 -4.32 2.04
C ASP A 356 5.93 -3.92 2.53
N THR A 357 6.07 -2.66 2.95
CA THR A 357 7.31 -2.15 3.55
C THR A 357 7.61 -2.89 4.85
N LEU A 358 6.61 -3.06 5.72
CA LEU A 358 6.77 -3.78 6.99
C LEU A 358 7.15 -5.23 6.77
N ILE A 359 6.52 -5.92 5.82
CA ILE A 359 6.89 -7.30 5.47
C ILE A 359 8.36 -7.35 5.04
N THR A 360 8.81 -6.37 4.26
CA THR A 360 10.21 -6.29 3.82
C THR A 360 11.16 -6.05 4.99
N ASP A 361 10.87 -5.11 5.89
CA ASP A 361 11.69 -4.83 7.06
C ASP A 361 11.80 -6.07 7.97
N VAL A 362 10.68 -6.77 8.19
CA VAL A 362 10.63 -8.02 8.95
C VAL A 362 11.46 -9.12 8.28
N LEU A 363 11.40 -9.23 6.94
CA LEU A 363 12.18 -10.23 6.19
C LEU A 363 13.67 -9.90 6.10
N GLN A 364 14.03 -8.62 6.11
CA GLN A 364 15.43 -8.17 6.16
C GLN A 364 16.04 -8.40 7.55
N CYS A 365 15.23 -8.36 8.61
CA CYS A 365 15.68 -8.50 10.00
C CYS A 365 16.76 -7.47 10.39
N ASP A 366 16.69 -6.27 9.80
CA ASP A 366 17.70 -5.21 9.97
C ASP A 366 17.36 -4.22 11.09
N ALA A 367 16.09 -4.09 11.48
CA ALA A 367 15.61 -3.24 12.56
C ALA A 367 15.36 -4.02 13.85
N ASP A 368 15.78 -3.49 15.01
CA ASP A 368 15.53 -4.11 16.32
C ASP A 368 14.08 -3.91 16.78
N VAL A 369 13.54 -2.73 16.51
CA VAL A 369 12.16 -2.34 16.83
C VAL A 369 11.54 -1.68 15.61
N ILE A 370 10.34 -2.08 15.25
CA ILE A 370 9.57 -1.45 14.16
C ILE A 370 8.27 -0.96 14.78
N TYR A 371 7.92 0.31 14.55
CA TYR A 371 6.62 0.85 14.94
C TYR A 371 5.88 1.36 13.72
N THR A 372 4.61 1.01 13.61
CA THR A 372 3.75 1.44 12.52
C THR A 372 2.31 1.67 12.96
N THR A 373 1.71 2.69 12.34
CA THR A 373 0.30 2.98 12.47
C THR A 373 -0.44 2.63 11.19
N LEU A 374 -1.55 1.92 11.34
CA LEU A 374 -2.53 1.68 10.29
C LEU A 374 -3.77 2.52 10.58
N SER A 375 -4.14 3.39 9.64
CA SER A 375 -5.42 4.10 9.71
C SER A 375 -6.57 3.14 9.47
N ALA A 376 -7.57 3.15 10.36
CA ALA A 376 -8.79 2.35 10.23
C ALA A 376 -9.84 2.97 9.29
#